data_AF-Q5IA79-F1
#
_entry.id   AF-Q5IA79-F1
#
_cell.length_a   1.000
_cell.length_b   1.000
_cell.length_c   1.000
_cell.angle_alpha   90.00
_cell.angle_beta   90.00
_cell.angle_gamma   90.00
#
_symmetry.space_group_name_H-M   'P 1'
#
loop_
_entity.id
_entity.type
_entity.pdbx_description
1 polymer ?
#
loop_
_entity_poly.entity_id
_entity_poly.type
_entity_poly.pdbx_seq_one_letter_code
_entity_poly.pdbx_strand_id
1 'polypeptide(L)'
;EIPFLNTPILPSSGAAVTWAHHAILAGKEQQAVYASVATVSLALVSTGFQGMEYYQAPPTVPDGIHGSTFPSATGFHGFHVIIGTISPIIRGIRQYLGHLTKKHHVGFEAAAWYRHSVDVVRSFPFVPIYWWE
;
A
#
# COMPACT_ATOMS: atom_id res chain seq x y z
N GLU A 1 0.53 -3.50 -19.63
CA GLU A 1 1.64 -2.64 -19.15
C GLU A 1 1.37 -2.01 -17.77
N ILE A 2 0.16 -1.50 -17.52
CA ILE A 2 -0.25 -0.91 -16.23
C ILE A 2 0.02 -1.80 -15.00
N PRO A 3 -0.17 -3.15 -15.05
CA PRO A 3 0.13 -4.02 -13.91
C PRO A 3 1.61 -4.02 -13.53
N PHE A 4 2.51 -3.91 -14.51
CA PHE A 4 3.96 -3.93 -14.33
C PHE A 4 4.49 -2.64 -13.68
N LEU A 5 3.81 -1.50 -13.90
CA LEU A 5 4.14 -0.23 -13.26
C LEU A 5 3.79 -0.20 -11.78
N ASN A 6 2.79 -0.97 -11.36
CA ASN A 6 2.43 -1.09 -9.95
C ASN A 6 3.39 -1.98 -9.14
N THR A 7 4.12 -2.88 -9.81
CA THR A 7 5.08 -3.82 -9.20
C THR A 7 6.26 -3.14 -8.50
N PRO A 8 6.89 -2.05 -9.00
CA PRO A 8 7.91 -1.31 -8.26
C PRO A 8 7.33 -0.29 -7.25
N ILE A 9 6.11 0.21 -7.47
CA ILE A 9 5.53 1.29 -6.66
C ILE A 9 5.16 0.79 -5.25
N LEU A 10 4.60 -0.41 -5.12
CA LEU A 10 4.27 -0.98 -3.80
C LEU A 10 5.50 -1.24 -2.92
N PRO A 11 6.53 -1.99 -3.37
CA PRO A 11 7.72 -2.21 -2.55
C PRO A 11 8.46 -0.90 -2.25
N SER A 12 8.40 0.10 -3.15
CA SER A 12 8.90 1.46 -2.86
C SER A 12 8.12 2.13 -1.73
N SER A 13 6.80 1.93 -1.66
CA SER A 13 5.98 2.43 -0.55
C SER A 13 6.30 1.72 0.77
N GLY A 14 6.59 0.41 0.74
CA GLY A 14 7.06 -0.35 1.89
C GLY A 14 8.43 0.15 2.40
N ALA A 15 9.35 0.46 1.48
CA ALA A 15 10.65 1.05 1.82
C ALA A 15 10.50 2.44 2.47
N ALA A 16 9.56 3.26 1.99
CA ALA A 16 9.25 4.57 2.58
C ALA A 16 8.69 4.46 4.01
N VAL A 17 7.90 3.42 4.31
CA VAL A 17 7.43 3.16 5.68
C VAL A 17 8.56 2.71 6.61
N THR A 18 9.48 1.87 6.12
CA THR A 18 10.67 1.48 6.89
C THR A 18 11.55 2.71 7.18
N TRP A 19 11.69 3.62 6.20
CA TRP A 19 12.38 4.89 6.42
C TRP A 19 11.69 5.74 7.49
N ALA A 20 10.36 5.85 7.46
CA ALA A 20 9.60 6.54 8.49
C ALA A 20 9.81 5.90 9.88
N HIS A 21 9.85 4.56 9.96
CA HIS A 21 10.13 3.85 11.21
C HIS A 21 11.51 4.19 11.77
N HIS A 22 12.55 4.13 10.95
CA HIS A 22 13.91 4.47 11.36
C HIS A 22 14.06 5.96 11.73
N ALA A 23 13.33 6.85 11.05
CA ALA A 23 13.30 8.27 11.41
C ALA A 23 12.69 8.50 12.81
N ILE A 24 11.62 7.78 13.16
CA ILE A 24 11.01 7.83 14.50
C ILE A 24 11.98 7.32 15.57
N LEU A 25 12.64 6.18 15.32
CA LEU A 25 13.65 5.62 16.24
C LEU A 25 14.84 6.58 16.44
N ALA A 26 15.30 7.22 15.36
CA ALA A 26 16.35 8.23 15.41
C ALA A 26 15.88 9.55 16.08
N GLY A 27 14.57 9.79 16.17
CA GLY A 27 13.99 11.04 16.70
C GLY A 27 13.98 12.18 15.70
N LYS A 28 14.09 11.88 14.41
CA LYS A 28 14.03 12.85 13.34
C LYS A 28 12.57 13.01 12.90
N GLU A 29 11.80 13.75 13.69
CA GLU A 29 10.35 13.87 13.53
C GLU A 29 9.94 14.42 12.15
N GLN A 30 10.67 15.42 11.64
CA GLN A 30 10.42 15.96 10.30
C GLN A 30 10.64 14.92 9.19
N GLN A 31 11.68 14.09 9.30
CA GLN A 31 11.93 13.02 8.32
C GLN A 31 10.85 11.94 8.40
N ALA A 32 10.33 11.63 9.59
CA ALA A 32 9.24 10.69 9.76
C ALA A 32 7.95 11.17 9.07
N VAL A 33 7.66 12.48 9.16
CA VAL A 33 6.52 13.10 8.46
C VAL A 33 6.73 13.05 6.94
N TYR A 34 7.90 13.43 6.43
CA TYR A 34 8.19 13.37 5.00
C TYR A 34 8.11 11.96 4.42
N ALA A 35 8.66 10.96 5.12
CA ALA A 35 8.58 9.56 4.72
C ALA A 35 7.14 9.02 4.75
N SER A 36 6.33 9.47 5.72
CA SER A 36 4.90 9.16 5.78
C SER A 36 4.14 9.75 4.60
N VAL A 37 4.42 11.01 4.23
CA VAL A 37 3.82 11.65 3.04
C VAL A 37 4.21 10.90 1.76
N ALA A 38 5.51 10.58 1.60
CA ALA A 38 5.99 9.83 0.44
C ALA A 38 5.29 8.47 0.30
N THR A 39 5.09 7.75 1.43
CA THR A 39 4.34 6.49 1.46
C THR A 39 2.92 6.68 0.93
N VAL A 40 2.21 7.72 1.40
CA VAL A 40 0.82 8.00 1.00
C VAL A 40 0.75 8.37 -0.47
N SER A 41 1.66 9.21 -0.97
CA SER A 41 1.72 9.57 -2.39
C SER A 41 1.92 8.34 -3.28
N LEU A 42 2.88 7.47 -2.96
CA LEU A 42 3.10 6.21 -3.70
C LEU A 42 1.87 5.30 -3.67
N ALA A 43 1.19 5.24 -2.51
CA ALA A 43 -0.01 4.44 -2.37
C ALA A 43 -1.17 4.96 -3.22
N LEU A 44 -1.40 6.28 -3.25
CA LEU A 44 -2.44 6.91 -4.06
C LEU A 44 -2.18 6.71 -5.56
N VAL A 45 -0.93 6.87 -5.99
CA VAL A 45 -0.53 6.60 -7.38
C VAL A 45 -0.87 5.16 -7.75
N SER A 46 -0.60 4.20 -6.86
CA SER A 46 -0.91 2.80 -7.13
C SER A 46 -2.41 2.49 -7.19
N THR A 47 -3.21 3.10 -6.30
CA THR A 47 -4.68 3.00 -6.37
C THR A 47 -5.24 3.64 -7.64
N GLY A 48 -4.66 4.76 -8.09
CA GLY A 48 -5.01 5.40 -9.36
C GLY A 48 -4.76 4.47 -10.56
N PHE A 49 -3.60 3.82 -10.62
CA PHE A 49 -3.31 2.84 -11.66
C PHE A 49 -4.25 1.62 -11.60
N GLN A 50 -4.63 1.16 -10.40
CA GLN A 50 -5.63 0.10 -10.25
C GLN A 50 -7.01 0.53 -10.79
N GLY A 51 -7.42 1.78 -10.54
CA GLY A 51 -8.65 2.34 -11.10
C GLY A 51 -8.63 2.45 -12.62
N MET A 52 -7.48 2.82 -13.20
CA MET A 52 -7.30 2.85 -14.65
C MET A 52 -7.41 1.47 -15.28
N GLU A 53 -6.87 0.43 -14.63
CA GLU A 53 -7.02 -0.96 -15.06
C GLU A 53 -8.50 -1.38 -15.08
N TYR A 54 -9.26 -1.09 -14.02
CA TYR A 54 -10.70 -1.37 -13.96
C TYR A 54 -11.53 -0.60 -15.01
N TYR A 55 -11.08 0.60 -15.41
CA TYR A 55 -11.77 1.39 -16.43
C TYR A 55 -11.51 0.85 -17.85
N GLN A 56 -10.27 0.44 -18.13
CA GLN A 56 -9.88 -0.10 -19.45
C GLN A 56 -10.34 -1.54 -19.67
N ALA A 57 -10.39 -2.35 -18.61
CA ALA A 57 -10.90 -3.71 -18.61
C ALA A 57 -11.95 -3.85 -17.50
N PRO A 58 -13.21 -3.44 -17.77
CA PRO A 58 -14.29 -3.56 -16.80
C PRO A 58 -14.46 -5.03 -16.39
N PRO A 59 -14.53 -5.32 -15.08
CA PRO A 59 -14.70 -6.67 -14.61
C PRO A 59 -16.11 -7.15 -14.90
N THR A 60 -16.28 -7.91 -15.97
CA THR A 60 -17.53 -8.60 -16.29
C THR A 60 -17.60 -9.91 -15.51
N VAL A 61 -18.31 -9.86 -14.38
CA VAL A 61 -18.70 -11.03 -13.56
C VAL A 61 -19.32 -12.18 -14.38
N PRO A 62 -20.00 -11.98 -15.54
CA PRO A 62 -20.57 -13.09 -16.31
C PRO A 62 -19.58 -13.94 -17.12
N ASP A 63 -18.30 -13.55 -17.26
CA ASP A 63 -17.37 -14.18 -18.23
C ASP A 63 -16.76 -15.52 -17.75
N GLY A 64 -17.43 -16.22 -16.84
CA GLY A 64 -17.01 -17.52 -16.31
C GLY A 64 -16.16 -17.44 -15.04
N ILE A 65 -15.41 -18.51 -14.75
CA ILE A 65 -14.65 -18.64 -13.49
C ILE A 65 -13.55 -17.57 -13.41
N HIS A 66 -12.85 -17.26 -14.51
CA HIS A 66 -11.84 -16.20 -14.55
C HIS A 66 -12.43 -14.80 -14.34
N GLY A 67 -13.55 -14.49 -15.01
CA GLY A 67 -14.26 -13.21 -14.90
C GLY A 67 -14.86 -12.93 -13.51
N SER A 68 -15.06 -13.96 -12.68
CA SER A 68 -15.56 -13.82 -11.30
C SER A 68 -14.44 -13.87 -10.25
N THR A 69 -13.38 -14.65 -10.49
CA THR A 69 -12.28 -14.83 -9.52
C THR A 69 -11.29 -13.66 -9.53
N PHE A 70 -10.97 -13.13 -10.72
CA PHE A 70 -10.04 -12.02 -10.88
C PHE A 70 -10.51 -10.72 -10.21
N PRO A 71 -11.75 -10.24 -10.42
CA PRO A 71 -12.23 -9.00 -9.79
C PRO A 71 -12.45 -9.15 -8.29
N SER A 72 -12.82 -10.35 -7.83
CA SER A 72 -12.98 -10.64 -6.40
C SER A 72 -11.64 -10.56 -5.67
N ALA A 73 -10.59 -11.18 -6.22
CA ALA A 73 -9.24 -11.15 -5.63
C ALA A 73 -8.60 -9.75 -5.68
N THR A 74 -8.66 -9.09 -6.84
CA THR A 74 -8.12 -7.74 -7.03
C THR A 74 -8.90 -6.66 -6.27
N GLY A 75 -10.23 -6.80 -6.16
CA GLY A 75 -11.10 -5.89 -5.43
C GLY A 75 -10.90 -5.99 -3.92
N PHE A 76 -10.78 -7.20 -3.38
CA PHE A 76 -10.43 -7.42 -1.97
C PHE A 76 -9.04 -6.87 -1.64
N HIS A 77 -8.07 -7.06 -2.53
CA HIS A 77 -6.75 -6.45 -2.39
C HIS A 77 -6.83 -4.91 -2.43
N GLY A 78 -7.57 -4.33 -3.37
CA GLY A 78 -7.77 -2.89 -3.47
C GLY A 78 -8.37 -2.28 -2.20
N PHE A 79 -9.33 -2.97 -1.58
CA PHE A 79 -9.87 -2.58 -0.26
C PHE A 79 -8.79 -2.56 0.83
N HIS A 80 -7.93 -3.58 0.89
CA HIS A 80 -6.81 -3.62 1.84
C HIS A 80 -5.78 -2.51 1.58
N VAL A 81 -5.51 -2.18 0.32
CA VAL A 81 -4.65 -1.05 -0.06
C VAL A 81 -5.22 0.27 0.47
N ILE A 82 -6.54 0.49 0.38
CA ILE A 82 -7.19 1.70 0.92
C ILE A 82 -7.02 1.77 2.44
N ILE A 83 -7.29 0.70 3.19
CA ILE A 83 -7.05 0.67 4.65
C ILE A 83 -5.56 0.93 4.95
N GLY A 84 -4.68 0.38 4.12
CA GLY A 84 -3.23 0.54 4.19
C GLY A 84 -2.74 1.94 3.80
N THR A 85 -3.58 2.78 3.19
CA THR A 85 -3.29 4.21 2.91
C THR A 85 -3.75 5.10 4.06
N ILE A 86 -4.89 4.79 4.68
CA ILE A 86 -5.44 5.55 5.82
C ILE A 86 -4.53 5.42 7.04
N SER A 87 -3.96 4.24 7.26
CA SER A 87 -3.09 3.95 8.40
C SER A 87 -1.85 4.86 8.50
N PRO A 88 -1.03 5.05 7.44
CA PRO A 88 0.08 6.00 7.45
C PRO A 88 -0.36 7.47 7.47
N ILE A 89 -1.53 7.84 6.93
CA ILE A 89 -2.08 9.20 7.06
C ILE A 89 -2.31 9.55 8.54
N ILE A 90 -3.05 8.70 9.27
CA ILE A 90 -3.35 8.92 10.69
C ILE A 90 -2.05 8.97 11.51
N ARG A 91 -1.08 8.10 11.21
CA ARG A 91 0.21 8.05 11.92
C ARG A 91 1.09 9.24 11.59
N GLY A 92 1.09 9.73 10.36
CA GLY A 92 1.77 10.97 9.97
C GLY A 92 1.20 12.20 10.67
N ILE A 93 -0.13 12.30 10.78
CA ILE A 93 -0.80 13.38 11.54
C ILE A 93 -0.43 13.29 13.03
N ARG A 94 -0.47 12.09 13.63
CA ARG A 94 -0.08 11.89 15.03
C ARG A 94 1.41 12.18 15.28
N GLN A 95 2.28 11.90 14.31
CA GLN A 95 3.70 12.25 14.38
C GLN A 95 3.88 13.77 14.34
N TYR A 96 3.17 14.47 13.46
CA TYR A 96 3.21 15.93 13.36
C TYR A 96 2.71 16.62 14.64
N LEU A 97 1.71 16.05 15.30
CA LEU A 97 1.20 16.52 16.60
C LEU A 97 2.08 16.09 17.80
N GLY A 98 3.20 15.38 17.57
CA GLY A 98 4.12 14.97 18.63
C GLY A 98 3.62 13.85 19.54
N HIS A 99 2.57 13.11 19.15
CA HIS A 99 1.97 12.05 19.97
C HIS A 99 2.78 10.74 19.95
N LEU A 100 3.73 10.59 19.04
CA LEU A 100 4.55 9.40 18.87
C LEU A 100 5.95 9.66 19.44
N THR A 101 6.37 8.81 20.38
CA THR A 101 7.68 8.93 21.02
C THR A 101 8.58 7.75 20.65
N LYS A 102 9.90 7.95 20.75
CA LYS A 102 10.91 6.92 20.50
C LYS A 102 10.67 5.60 21.24
N LYS A 103 10.05 5.64 22.42
CA LYS A 103 9.83 4.47 23.27
C LYS A 103 8.40 3.91 23.20
N HIS A 104 7.46 4.69 22.66
CA HIS A 104 6.04 4.31 22.61
C HIS A 104 5.48 4.66 21.23
N HIS A 105 5.62 3.71 20.30
CA HIS A 105 5.13 3.83 18.93
C HIS A 105 4.66 2.46 18.39
N VAL A 106 4.04 1.63 19.24
CA VAL A 106 3.38 0.36 18.83
C VAL A 106 2.32 0.62 17.75
N GLY A 107 1.58 1.71 17.95
CA GLY A 107 0.68 2.27 16.97
C GLY A 107 1.36 2.98 15.80
N PHE A 108 2.69 2.88 15.60
CA PHE A 108 3.41 3.13 14.35
C PHE A 108 3.94 1.82 13.72
N GLU A 109 4.36 0.89 14.56
CA GLU A 109 4.80 -0.45 14.16
C GLU A 109 3.69 -1.27 13.49
N ALA A 110 2.49 -1.36 14.09
CA ALA A 110 1.41 -2.23 13.58
C ALA A 110 0.93 -1.91 12.13
N ALA A 111 1.06 -0.67 11.66
CA ALA A 111 0.73 -0.29 10.29
C ALA A 111 1.91 -0.45 9.35
N ALA A 112 3.14 -0.42 9.85
CA ALA A 112 4.28 -0.85 9.07
C ALA A 112 4.12 -2.34 8.73
N TRP A 113 3.77 -3.16 9.73
CA TRP A 113 3.40 -4.56 9.52
C TRP A 113 2.23 -4.71 8.55
N TYR A 114 1.13 -3.98 8.76
CA TYR A 114 -0.02 -4.05 7.85
C TYR A 114 0.36 -3.69 6.41
N ARG A 115 1.11 -2.59 6.21
CA ARG A 115 1.54 -2.16 4.87
C ARG A 115 2.41 -3.21 4.19
N HIS A 116 3.38 -3.78 4.92
CA HIS A 116 4.24 -4.82 4.39
C HIS A 116 3.44 -6.07 4.00
N SER A 117 2.46 -6.49 4.82
CA SER A 117 1.57 -7.59 4.48
C SER A 117 0.75 -7.32 3.21
N VAL A 118 0.26 -6.10 3.02
CA VAL A 118 -0.44 -5.71 1.78
C VAL A 118 0.50 -5.76 0.57
N ASP A 119 1.74 -5.27 0.70
CA ASP A 119 2.74 -5.31 -0.38
C ASP A 119 3.07 -6.75 -0.81
N VAL A 120 3.19 -7.67 0.15
CA VAL A 120 3.40 -9.10 -0.09
C VAL A 120 2.19 -9.73 -0.81
N VAL A 121 0.98 -9.47 -0.32
CA VAL A 121 -0.27 -10.01 -0.92
C VAL A 121 -0.52 -9.47 -2.32
N ARG A 122 0.07 -8.35 -2.74
CA ARG A 122 0.03 -7.94 -4.15
C ARG A 122 0.96 -8.77 -5.03
N SER A 123 2.15 -9.08 -4.51
CA SER A 123 3.22 -9.71 -5.29
C SER A 123 2.95 -11.20 -5.55
N PHE A 124 2.27 -11.88 -4.63
CA PHE A 124 1.97 -13.32 -4.74
C PHE A 124 0.95 -13.70 -5.82
N PRO A 125 -0.21 -13.01 -5.96
CA PRO A 125 -1.18 -13.28 -7.01
C PRO A 125 -0.74 -12.75 -8.38
N PHE A 126 0.14 -11.74 -8.42
CA PHE A 126 0.61 -11.15 -9.68
C PHE A 126 1.28 -12.18 -10.60
N VAL A 127 2.10 -13.07 -10.05
CA VAL A 127 2.85 -14.08 -10.82
C VAL A 127 1.94 -15.12 -11.50
N PRO A 128 1.05 -15.84 -10.80
CA PRO A 128 0.21 -16.84 -11.46
C PRO A 128 -0.90 -16.24 -12.34
N ILE A 129 -1.40 -15.04 -12.04
CA ILE A 129 -2.55 -14.45 -12.75
C ILE A 129 -2.14 -13.63 -13.98
N TYR A 130 -1.00 -12.91 -13.93
CA TYR A 130 -0.58 -12.04 -15.04
C TYR A 130 0.62 -12.56 -15.84
N TRP A 131 1.37 -13.54 -15.33
CA TRP A 131 2.58 -14.06 -16.00
C TRP A 131 2.47 -15.53 -16.46
N TRP A 132 1.67 -16.35 -15.79
CA TRP A 132 1.55 -17.78 -16.11
C TRP A 132 0.34 -18.14 -16.99
N GLU A 133 -0.60 -17.21 -17.20
CA GLU A 133 -1.71 -17.36 -18.15
C GLU A 133 -1.39 -16.77 -19.53
#